data_AF-A0A7J2LT10-F1
#
_entry.id   AF-A0A7J2LT10-F1
#
_cell.length_a   1.000
_cell.length_b   1.000
_cell.length_c   1.000
_cell.angle_alpha   90.00
_cell.angle_beta   90.00
_cell.angle_gamma   90.00
#
_symmetry.space_group_name_H-M   'P 1'
#
loop_
_entity.id
_entity.type
_entity.pdbx_description
1 polymer ?
#
loop_
_entity_poly.entity_id
_entity_poly.type
_entity_poly.pdbx_seq_one_letter_code
_entity_poly.pdbx_strand_id
1 'polypeptide(L)'
;MSDKDMISTYRDALDEMVKRYRDVLNEWKSEFDRWRSRAKEEIRKGSVPPLPPIPKVPPISQIRGVRSNVVASRIRDEDLKVVDMLVEAGIFKTRSEAIAYLVSEGIKACRGIIDEVSSTLEEIRRIRRQAEEQIERLREKIRLPEVKAEAGGRVCPSCNRNLSNLPEDIRVCPYCGARLSVD
;
A
#
# COMPACT_ATOMS: atom_id res chain seq x y z
N MET A 1 -9.35 -15.16 -8.28
CA MET A 1 -10.21 -14.54 -9.33
C MET A 1 -9.93 -15.29 -10.61
N SER A 2 -10.96 -15.78 -11.30
CA SER A 2 -10.79 -16.55 -12.53
C SER A 2 -10.37 -15.63 -13.68
N ASP A 3 -9.55 -16.12 -14.62
CA ASP A 3 -9.12 -15.34 -15.79
C ASP A 3 -10.31 -14.77 -16.59
N LYS A 4 -11.44 -15.49 -16.61
CA LYS A 4 -12.69 -15.04 -17.24
C LYS A 4 -13.32 -13.83 -16.54
N ASP A 5 -13.22 -13.76 -15.21
CA ASP A 5 -13.75 -12.64 -14.42
C ASP A 5 -12.90 -11.38 -14.62
N MET A 6 -11.59 -11.55 -14.81
CA MET A 6 -10.67 -10.45 -15.13
C MET A 6 -10.94 -9.88 -16.53
N ILE A 7 -11.24 -10.74 -17.50
CA ILE A 7 -11.56 -10.31 -18.87
C ILE A 7 -12.91 -9.59 -18.95
N SER A 8 -13.93 -10.04 -18.21
CA SER A 8 -15.24 -9.37 -18.22
C SER A 8 -15.17 -8.00 -17.55
N THR A 9 -14.53 -7.92 -16.39
CA THR A 9 -14.34 -6.64 -15.66
C THR A 9 -13.54 -5.63 -16.50
N TYR A 10 -12.58 -6.10 -17.29
CA TYR A 10 -11.86 -5.26 -18.23
C TYR A 10 -12.75 -4.72 -19.36
N ARG A 11 -13.60 -5.59 -19.95
CA ARG A 11 -14.54 -5.18 -21.00
C ARG A 11 -15.54 -4.14 -20.50
N ASP A 12 -16.08 -4.35 -19.30
CA ASP A 12 -17.05 -3.44 -18.70
C ASP A 12 -16.43 -2.06 -18.41
N ALA A 13 -15.17 -2.04 -17.95
CA ALA A 13 -14.42 -0.80 -17.72
C ALA A 13 -14.15 -0.03 -19.03
N LEU A 14 -13.87 -0.74 -20.12
CA LEU A 14 -13.71 -0.14 -21.46
C LEU A 14 -15.02 0.48 -21.94
N ASP A 15 -16.14 -0.22 -21.80
CA ASP A 15 -17.44 0.27 -22.24
C ASP A 15 -17.89 1.50 -21.44
N GLU A 16 -17.67 1.50 -20.13
CA GLU A 16 -17.95 2.65 -19.27
C GLU A 16 -17.10 3.86 -19.65
N MET A 17 -15.82 3.65 -19.98
CA MET A 17 -14.94 4.71 -20.47
C MET A 17 -15.43 5.27 -21.80
N VAL A 18 -15.75 4.42 -22.78
CA VAL A 18 -16.23 4.88 -24.09
C VAL A 18 -17.50 5.73 -23.95
N LYS A 19 -18.40 5.35 -23.03
CA LYS A 19 -19.58 6.15 -22.68
C LYS A 19 -19.18 7.53 -22.13
N ARG A 20 -18.31 7.58 -21.11
CA ARG A 20 -17.82 8.86 -20.55
C ARG A 20 -17.19 9.78 -21.60
N TYR A 21 -16.38 9.24 -22.50
CA TYR A 21 -15.78 10.02 -23.59
C TYR A 21 -16.84 10.56 -24.55
N ARG A 22 -17.82 9.71 -24.92
CA ARG A 22 -18.93 10.12 -25.79
C ARG A 22 -19.73 11.26 -25.16
N ASP A 23 -20.01 11.18 -23.87
CA ASP A 23 -20.78 12.19 -23.14
C ASP A 23 -20.02 13.53 -23.09
N VAL A 24 -18.73 13.51 -22.74
CA VAL A 24 -17.86 14.70 -22.75
C VAL A 24 -17.81 15.35 -24.14
N LEU A 25 -17.73 14.54 -25.20
CA LEU A 25 -17.71 15.05 -26.58
C LEU A 25 -19.06 15.64 -27.01
N ASN A 26 -20.17 15.05 -26.56
CA ASN A 26 -21.52 15.58 -26.84
C ASN A 26 -21.77 16.90 -26.13
N GLU A 27 -21.34 17.01 -24.87
CA GLU A 27 -21.40 18.26 -24.11
C GLU A 27 -20.53 19.33 -24.78
N TRP A 28 -19.27 18.99 -25.08
CA TRP A 28 -18.35 19.89 -25.77
C TRP A 28 -18.89 20.35 -27.13
N LYS A 29 -19.51 19.47 -27.91
CA LYS A 29 -20.13 19.83 -29.20
C LYS A 29 -21.17 20.94 -29.02
N SER A 30 -21.97 20.86 -27.97
CA SER A 30 -22.98 21.88 -27.64
C SER A 30 -22.34 23.21 -27.19
N GLU A 31 -21.21 23.17 -26.50
CA GLU A 31 -20.42 24.37 -26.19
C GLU A 31 -19.77 24.99 -27.42
N PHE A 32 -19.24 24.15 -28.30
CA PHE A 32 -18.59 24.55 -29.53
C PHE A 32 -19.56 25.20 -30.51
N ASP A 33 -20.78 24.66 -30.65
CA ASP A 33 -21.82 25.26 -31.50
C ASP A 33 -22.26 26.65 -30.99
N ARG A 34 -22.34 26.82 -29.66
CA ARG A 34 -22.57 28.12 -29.03
C ARG A 34 -21.42 29.08 -29.28
N TRP A 35 -20.18 28.63 -29.10
CA TRP A 35 -18.99 29.42 -29.41
C TRP A 35 -18.96 29.82 -30.89
N ARG A 36 -19.24 28.90 -31.81
CA ARG A 36 -19.26 29.12 -33.27
C ARG A 36 -20.27 30.19 -33.66
N SER A 37 -21.43 30.20 -33.03
CA SER A 37 -22.47 31.20 -33.26
C SER A 37 -22.02 32.59 -32.81
N ARG A 38 -21.40 32.70 -31.62
CA ARG A 38 -20.81 33.96 -31.14
C ARG A 38 -19.64 34.42 -32.01
N ALA A 39 -18.77 33.50 -32.41
CA ALA A 39 -17.61 33.81 -33.25
C ALA A 39 -18.01 34.37 -34.62
N LYS A 40 -19.07 33.82 -35.24
CA LYS A 40 -19.62 34.37 -36.50
C LYS A 40 -20.10 35.82 -36.35
N GLU A 41 -20.70 36.15 -35.22
CA GLU A 41 -21.19 37.51 -34.94
C GLU A 41 -20.05 38.49 -34.67
N GLU A 42 -19.02 38.08 -33.91
CA GLU A 42 -17.82 38.91 -33.67
C GLU A 42 -17.03 39.18 -34.96
N ILE A 43 -16.89 38.16 -35.82
CA ILE A 43 -16.23 38.30 -37.13
C ILE A 43 -17.02 39.29 -38.02
N ARG A 44 -18.35 39.22 -38.01
CA ARG A 44 -19.20 40.19 -38.75
C ARG A 44 -19.02 41.62 -38.27
N LYS A 45 -18.72 41.82 -36.98
CA LYS A 45 -18.43 43.12 -36.36
C LYS A 45 -16.98 43.59 -36.58
N GLY A 46 -16.14 42.80 -37.26
CA GLY A 46 -14.73 43.12 -37.51
C GLY A 46 -13.79 42.81 -36.34
N SER A 47 -14.28 42.10 -35.31
CA SER A 47 -13.50 41.69 -34.14
C SER A 47 -12.98 40.26 -34.28
N VAL A 48 -11.85 39.96 -33.62
CA VAL A 48 -11.29 38.59 -33.55
C VAL A 48 -11.92 37.85 -32.38
N PRO A 49 -12.61 36.71 -32.60
CA PRO A 49 -13.25 35.97 -31.52
C PRO A 49 -12.22 35.25 -30.64
N PRO A 50 -12.56 35.00 -29.35
CA PRO A 50 -11.69 34.26 -28.45
C PRO A 50 -11.53 32.80 -28.91
N LEU A 51 -10.48 32.14 -28.44
CA LEU A 51 -10.21 30.73 -28.75
C LEU A 51 -11.42 29.82 -28.43
N PRO A 52 -11.66 28.77 -29.24
CA PRO A 52 -12.73 27.82 -28.97
C PRO A 52 -12.48 27.04 -27.68
N PRO A 53 -13.56 26.61 -26.98
CA PRO A 53 -13.42 25.71 -25.84
C PRO A 53 -12.76 24.40 -26.29
N ILE A 54 -11.85 23.87 -25.49
CA ILE A 54 -11.20 22.58 -25.71
C ILE A 54 -12.01 21.51 -24.94
N PRO A 55 -12.29 20.33 -25.53
CA PRO A 55 -12.99 19.28 -24.81
C PRO A 55 -12.15 18.79 -23.62
N LYS A 56 -12.77 18.69 -22.44
CA LYS A 56 -12.12 18.19 -21.23
C LYS A 56 -12.09 16.65 -21.21
N VAL A 57 -11.51 16.06 -22.25
CA VAL A 57 -11.31 14.60 -22.28
C VAL A 57 -10.25 14.20 -21.24
N PRO A 58 -10.48 13.15 -20.44
CA PRO A 58 -9.45 12.63 -19.56
C PRO A 58 -8.23 12.20 -20.40
N PRO A 59 -7.00 12.35 -19.91
CA PRO A 59 -5.84 11.85 -20.63
C PRO A 59 -5.91 10.32 -20.75
N ILE A 60 -5.62 9.81 -21.95
CA ILE A 60 -5.59 8.37 -22.29
C ILE A 60 -4.60 7.60 -21.38
N SER A 61 -3.64 8.29 -20.75
CA SER A 61 -2.72 7.71 -19.76
C SER A 61 -3.38 7.29 -18.44
N GLN A 62 -4.61 7.72 -18.16
CA GLN A 62 -5.36 7.35 -16.95
C GLN A 62 -6.30 6.16 -17.17
N ILE A 63 -6.24 5.49 -18.32
CA ILE A 63 -6.96 4.25 -18.59
C ILE A 63 -6.38 3.16 -17.69
N ARG A 64 -6.98 3.02 -16.50
CA ARG A 64 -6.58 2.05 -15.48
C ARG A 64 -6.89 0.65 -16.00
N GLY A 65 -5.83 -0.06 -16.37
CA GLY A 65 -5.86 -1.50 -16.70
C GLY A 65 -4.45 -2.08 -16.83
N VAL A 66 -3.48 -1.28 -17.28
CA VAL A 66 -2.06 -1.66 -17.25
C VAL A 66 -1.33 -0.62 -16.41
N ARG A 67 -1.27 -0.82 -15.09
CA ARG A 67 -0.22 -0.17 -14.31
C ARG A 67 1.10 -0.80 -14.74
N SER A 68 1.78 -0.20 -15.71
CA SER A 68 3.15 -0.57 -16.02
C SER A 68 4.05 0.02 -14.92
N ASN A 69 4.73 -0.84 -14.18
CA ASN A 69 5.75 -0.40 -13.24
C ASN A 69 6.94 0.12 -14.04
N VAL A 70 7.44 1.31 -13.70
CA VAL A 70 8.63 1.89 -14.33
C VAL A 70 9.81 1.66 -13.39
N VAL A 71 10.81 0.95 -13.88
CA VAL A 71 12.06 0.72 -13.16
C VAL A 71 13.18 1.45 -13.91
N ALA A 72 13.78 2.45 -13.27
CA ALA A 72 14.99 3.08 -13.77
C ALA A 72 16.19 2.19 -13.37
N SER A 73 16.97 1.74 -14.35
CA SER A 73 18.15 0.91 -14.13
C SER A 73 19.34 1.40 -14.93
N ARG A 74 20.55 1.21 -14.40
CA ARG A 74 21.80 1.47 -15.12
C ARG A 74 22.18 0.22 -15.92
N ILE A 75 22.48 0.40 -17.19
CA ILE A 75 22.85 -0.67 -18.12
C ILE A 75 24.18 -0.25 -18.77
N ARG A 76 25.04 -1.22 -19.09
CA ARG A 76 26.30 -0.97 -19.81
C ARG A 76 26.02 -0.52 -21.24
N ASP A 77 26.97 0.21 -21.81
CA ASP A 77 26.86 0.71 -23.18
C ASP A 77 26.79 -0.42 -24.22
N GLU A 78 27.46 -1.56 -23.99
CA GLU A 78 27.38 -2.69 -24.93
C GLU A 78 25.96 -3.28 -24.99
N ASP A 79 25.35 -3.51 -23.83
CA ASP A 79 24.01 -4.06 -23.72
C ASP A 79 22.96 -3.07 -24.29
N LEU A 80 23.15 -1.77 -24.06
CA LEU A 80 22.28 -0.74 -24.64
C LEU A 80 22.36 -0.71 -26.17
N LYS A 81 23.55 -0.88 -26.76
CA LYS A 81 23.71 -0.97 -28.22
C LYS A 81 22.96 -2.14 -28.82
N VAL A 82 22.91 -3.29 -28.13
CA VAL A 82 22.11 -4.44 -28.57
C VAL A 82 20.62 -4.10 -28.57
N VAL A 83 20.12 -3.46 -27.50
CA VAL A 83 18.73 -3.02 -27.43
C VAL A 83 18.40 -2.04 -28.57
N ASP A 84 19.29 -1.10 -28.85
CA ASP A 84 19.12 -0.11 -29.91
C ASP A 84 19.06 -0.78 -31.29
N MET A 85 19.97 -1.70 -31.57
CA MET A 85 19.96 -2.48 -32.81
C MET A 85 18.65 -3.24 -33.01
N LEU A 86 18.08 -3.83 -31.95
CA LEU A 86 16.81 -4.56 -32.04
C LEU A 86 15.63 -3.61 -32.37
N VAL A 87 15.67 -2.38 -31.89
CA VAL A 87 14.67 -1.35 -32.22
C VAL A 87 14.86 -0.84 -33.65
N GLU A 88 16.10 -0.55 -34.05
CA GLU A 88 16.45 -0.11 -35.40
C GLU A 88 16.10 -1.15 -36.46
N ALA A 89 16.29 -2.44 -36.16
CA ALA A 89 15.88 -3.55 -37.00
C ALA A 89 14.35 -3.74 -37.06
N GLY A 90 13.58 -2.98 -36.27
CA GLY A 90 12.12 -3.04 -36.23
C GLY A 90 11.57 -4.27 -35.51
N ILE A 91 12.39 -5.03 -34.78
CA ILE A 91 11.95 -6.18 -33.99
C ILE A 91 11.08 -5.71 -32.82
N PHE A 92 11.42 -4.58 -32.21
CA PHE A 92 10.63 -3.92 -31.18
C PHE A 92 10.35 -2.46 -31.55
N LYS A 93 9.21 -1.93 -31.10
CA LYS A 93 8.83 -0.53 -31.42
C LYS A 93 9.56 0.47 -30.52
N THR A 94 9.91 0.06 -29.30
CA THR A 94 10.56 0.92 -28.32
C THR A 94 11.63 0.17 -27.52
N ARG A 95 12.62 0.90 -26.99
CA ARG A 95 13.64 0.34 -26.09
C ARG A 95 13.02 -0.31 -24.84
N SER A 96 12.00 0.32 -24.27
CA SER A 96 11.30 -0.19 -23.08
C SER A 96 10.60 -1.53 -23.35
N GLU A 97 10.02 -1.70 -24.54
CA GLU A 97 9.40 -2.97 -24.96
C GLU A 97 10.45 -4.08 -25.14
N ALA A 98 11.56 -3.77 -25.80
CA ALA A 98 12.68 -4.69 -25.96
C ALA A 98 13.25 -5.16 -24.61
N ILE A 99 13.49 -4.22 -23.69
CA ILE A 99 13.99 -4.53 -22.33
C ILE A 99 12.98 -5.38 -21.56
N ALA A 100 11.69 -5.03 -21.59
CA ALA A 100 10.66 -5.80 -20.91
C ALA A 100 10.61 -7.25 -21.41
N TYR A 101 10.73 -7.44 -22.72
CA TYR A 101 10.80 -8.77 -23.33
C TYR A 101 12.03 -9.54 -22.84
N LEU A 102 13.24 -8.96 -22.96
CA LEU A 102 14.49 -9.60 -22.56
C LEU A 102 14.52 -9.97 -21.07
N VAL A 103 14.01 -9.08 -20.21
CA VAL A 103 13.87 -9.36 -18.77
C VAL A 103 12.91 -10.54 -18.53
N SER A 104 11.78 -10.58 -19.23
CA SER A 104 10.82 -11.68 -19.08
C SER A 104 11.40 -13.03 -19.50
N GLU A 105 12.15 -13.08 -20.60
CA GLU A 105 12.84 -14.29 -21.05
C GLU A 105 13.99 -14.66 -20.10
N GLY A 106 14.73 -13.68 -19.59
CA GLY A 106 15.75 -13.91 -18.54
C GLY A 106 15.16 -14.51 -17.27
N ILE A 107 14.00 -14.03 -16.82
CA ILE A 107 13.29 -14.60 -15.66
C ILE A 107 12.86 -16.05 -15.93
N LYS A 108 12.38 -16.36 -17.14
CA LYS A 108 12.02 -17.74 -17.52
C LYS A 108 13.25 -18.65 -17.53
N ALA A 109 14.36 -18.19 -18.10
CA ALA A 109 15.62 -18.94 -18.13
C ALA A 109 16.17 -19.21 -16.71
N CYS A 110 16.03 -18.23 -15.81
CA CYS A 110 16.49 -18.34 -14.43
C CYS A 110 15.44 -18.93 -13.45
N ARG A 111 14.31 -19.46 -13.94
CA ARG A 111 13.18 -19.87 -13.08
C ARG A 111 13.59 -20.87 -11.99
N GLY A 112 14.41 -21.87 -12.31
CA GLY A 112 14.85 -22.86 -11.33
C GLY A 112 15.61 -22.25 -10.14
N ILE A 113 16.51 -21.30 -10.40
CA ILE A 113 17.25 -20.58 -9.35
C ILE A 113 16.31 -19.67 -8.55
N ILE A 114 15.40 -18.98 -9.23
CA ILE A 114 14.42 -18.10 -8.58
C ILE A 114 13.51 -18.92 -7.64
N ASP A 115 13.08 -20.10 -8.05
CA ASP A 115 12.24 -20.99 -7.25
C ASP A 115 12.99 -21.48 -6.00
N GLU A 116 14.27 -21.85 -6.12
CA GLU A 116 15.14 -22.24 -4.99
C GLU A 116 15.37 -21.08 -4.00
N VAL A 117 15.62 -19.87 -4.50
CA VAL A 117 15.74 -18.69 -3.65
C VAL A 117 14.41 -18.39 -2.95
N SER A 118 13.29 -18.53 -3.66
CA SER A 118 11.96 -18.30 -3.09
C SER A 118 11.65 -19.26 -1.96
N SER A 119 11.90 -20.57 -2.15
CA SER A 119 11.67 -21.58 -1.11
C SER A 119 12.53 -21.32 0.12
N THR A 120 13.81 -21.00 -0.06
CA THR A 120 14.72 -20.65 1.04
C THR A 120 14.24 -19.42 1.82
N LEU A 121 13.78 -18.38 1.12
CA LEU A 121 13.23 -17.18 1.75
C LEU A 121 11.93 -17.46 2.52
N GLU A 122 11.07 -18.34 2.00
CA GLU A 122 9.87 -18.78 2.71
C GLU A 122 10.21 -19.55 3.99
N GLU A 123 11.21 -20.42 3.96
CA GLU A 123 11.68 -21.10 5.15
C GLU A 123 12.20 -20.12 6.20
N ILE A 124 13.01 -19.13 5.80
CA ILE A 124 13.50 -18.09 6.71
C ILE A 124 12.32 -17.33 7.34
N ARG A 125 11.31 -16.95 6.55
CA ARG A 125 10.11 -16.27 7.07
C ARG A 125 9.35 -17.16 8.05
N ARG A 126 9.20 -18.46 7.75
CA ARG A 126 8.57 -19.43 8.65
C ARG A 126 9.30 -19.53 9.98
N ILE A 127 10.63 -19.66 9.94
CA ILE A 127 11.48 -19.77 11.13
C ILE A 127 11.38 -18.49 11.97
N ARG A 128 11.43 -17.31 11.33
CA ARG A 128 11.24 -16.02 12.04
C ARG A 128 9.90 -15.97 12.77
N ARG A 129 8.81 -16.34 12.10
CA ARG A 129 7.48 -16.39 12.72
C ARG A 129 7.42 -17.38 13.89
N GLN A 130 8.01 -18.57 13.73
CA GLN A 130 8.07 -19.55 14.82
C GLN A 130 8.85 -19.01 16.03
N ALA A 131 9.98 -18.32 15.79
CA ALA A 131 10.76 -17.72 16.87
C ALA A 131 9.96 -16.63 17.61
N GLU A 132 9.25 -15.76 16.88
CA GLU A 132 8.36 -14.75 17.47
C GLU A 132 7.25 -15.39 18.32
N GLU A 133 6.59 -16.44 17.81
CA GLU A 133 5.57 -17.20 18.56
C GLU A 133 6.14 -17.85 19.84
N GLN A 134 7.35 -18.41 19.78
CA GLN A 134 8.00 -18.99 20.96
C GLN A 134 8.34 -17.92 22.01
N ILE A 135 8.84 -16.77 21.58
CA ILE A 135 9.15 -15.64 22.47
C ILE A 135 7.88 -15.15 23.16
N GLU A 136 6.77 -15.02 22.44
CA GLU A 136 5.51 -14.56 23.03
C GLU A 136 4.96 -15.57 24.05
N ARG A 137 5.00 -16.87 23.74
CA ARG A 137 4.64 -17.92 24.72
C ARG A 137 5.50 -17.87 25.98
N LEU A 138 6.80 -17.62 25.84
CA LEU A 138 7.70 -17.48 26.99
C LEU A 138 7.39 -16.23 27.80
N ARG A 139 7.07 -15.09 27.14
CA ARG A 139 6.60 -13.87 27.82
C ARG A 139 5.33 -14.11 28.62
N GLU A 140 4.35 -14.84 28.08
CA GLU A 140 3.13 -15.21 28.81
C GLU A 140 3.46 -16.05 30.05
N LYS A 141 4.32 -17.05 29.91
CA LYS A 141 4.77 -17.89 31.04
C LYS A 141 5.54 -17.11 32.12
N ILE A 142 6.29 -16.09 31.72
CA ILE A 142 7.02 -15.19 32.65
C ILE A 142 6.10 -14.13 33.26
N ARG A 143 4.98 -13.77 32.63
CA ARG A 143 3.97 -12.85 33.20
C ARG A 143 3.03 -13.53 34.19
N LEU A 144 2.80 -14.83 34.07
CA LEU A 144 1.94 -15.62 34.95
C LEU A 144 2.44 -15.90 36.40
N PRO A 145 3.73 -15.80 36.77
CA PRO A 145 4.16 -16.02 38.15
C PRO A 145 3.92 -14.81 39.06
N GLU A 146 3.74 -13.59 38.53
CA GLU A 146 3.71 -12.37 39.36
C GLU A 146 2.33 -12.00 39.95
N VAL A 147 1.24 -12.73 39.64
CA VAL A 147 -0.12 -12.35 40.10
C VAL A 147 -0.77 -13.38 41.04
N LYS A 148 0.00 -14.28 41.65
CA LYS A 148 -0.51 -15.16 42.72
C LYS A 148 0.39 -15.19 43.94
N ALA A 149 0.48 -14.05 44.63
CA ALA A 149 0.85 -14.01 46.04
C ALA A 149 -0.12 -13.06 46.78
N GLU A 150 -1.07 -13.69 47.48
CA GLU A 150 -1.63 -13.26 48.77
C GLU A 150 -2.47 -11.97 48.83
N ALA A 151 -3.73 -12.08 48.39
CA ALA A 151 -4.81 -11.20 48.84
C ALA A 151 -5.31 -11.67 50.22
N GLY A 152 -4.62 -11.25 51.29
CA GLY A 152 -5.00 -11.55 52.68
C GLY A 152 -4.16 -10.77 53.69
N GLY A 153 -3.79 -9.54 53.37
CA GLY A 153 -2.88 -8.75 54.19
C GLY A 153 -3.60 -7.80 55.14
N ARG A 154 -3.27 -7.88 56.43
CA ARG A 154 -3.63 -6.86 57.43
C ARG A 154 -3.11 -5.50 56.98
N VAL A 155 -3.97 -4.48 56.92
CA VAL A 155 -3.63 -3.11 56.51
C VAL A 155 -3.88 -2.11 57.64
N CYS A 156 -3.07 -1.06 57.70
CA CYS A 156 -3.26 0.01 58.69
C CYS A 156 -4.48 0.87 58.32
N PRO A 157 -5.44 1.13 59.23
CA PRO A 157 -6.63 1.93 58.94
C PRO A 157 -6.34 3.43 58.69
N SER A 158 -5.16 3.92 59.09
CA SER A 158 -4.81 5.34 58.95
C SER A 158 -3.99 5.63 57.69
N CYS A 159 -3.02 4.78 57.33
CA CYS A 159 -2.14 5.02 56.18
C CYS A 159 -2.26 3.97 55.07
N ASN A 160 -3.18 3.01 55.23
CA ASN A 160 -3.48 1.94 54.29
C ASN A 160 -2.27 1.07 53.87
N ARG A 161 -1.16 1.14 54.62
CA ARG A 161 0.02 0.31 54.36
C ARG A 161 -0.22 -1.11 54.81
N ASN A 162 0.31 -2.03 54.01
CA ASN A 162 0.33 -3.46 54.33
C ASN A 162 1.23 -3.72 55.53
N LEU A 163 0.66 -4.33 56.57
CA LEU A 163 1.35 -4.67 57.82
C LEU A 163 1.71 -6.15 57.90
N SER A 164 1.43 -6.97 56.89
CA SER A 164 1.52 -8.44 56.93
C SER A 164 2.92 -8.97 57.26
N ASN A 165 3.95 -8.17 56.99
CA ASN A 165 5.35 -8.49 57.27
C ASN A 165 5.83 -8.07 58.67
N LEU A 166 4.94 -7.60 59.55
CA LEU A 166 5.30 -7.15 60.91
C LEU A 166 4.83 -8.17 61.98
N PRO A 167 5.35 -8.12 63.21
CA PRO A 167 4.82 -8.91 64.34
C PRO A 167 3.34 -8.60 64.64
N GLU A 168 2.57 -9.55 65.18
CA GLU A 168 1.12 -9.41 65.49
C GLU A 168 0.83 -8.56 66.73
N ASP A 169 1.81 -8.36 67.60
CA ASP A 169 1.72 -7.61 68.86
C ASP A 169 1.95 -6.10 68.69
N ILE A 170 2.10 -5.62 67.45
CA ILE A 170 2.41 -4.22 67.17
C ILE A 170 1.19 -3.32 67.40
N ARG A 171 1.22 -2.53 68.48
CA ARG A 171 0.12 -1.63 68.86
C ARG A 171 0.13 -0.27 68.14
N VAL A 172 1.23 0.05 67.46
CA VAL A 172 1.46 1.35 66.81
C VAL A 172 2.08 1.14 65.43
N CYS A 173 1.48 1.73 64.40
CA CYS A 173 2.00 1.65 63.04
C CYS A 173 3.36 2.38 62.91
N PRO A 174 4.45 1.72 62.49
CA PRO A 174 5.77 2.34 62.33
C PRO A 174 5.83 3.47 61.29
N TYR A 175 4.87 3.50 60.38
CA TYR A 175 4.90 4.40 59.23
C TYR A 175 4.15 5.72 59.45
N CYS A 176 3.14 5.72 60.30
CA CYS A 176 2.33 6.92 60.56
C CYS A 176 2.06 7.20 62.05
N GLY A 177 2.48 6.32 62.96
CA GLY A 177 2.27 6.48 64.40
C GLY A 177 0.84 6.23 64.87
N ALA A 178 -0.08 5.82 64.00
CA ALA A 178 -1.45 5.51 64.38
C ALA A 178 -1.51 4.26 65.27
N ARG A 179 -2.34 4.28 66.32
CA ARG A 179 -2.61 3.09 67.13
C ARG A 179 -3.45 2.12 66.31
N LEU A 180 -3.00 0.87 66.24
CA LEU A 180 -3.75 -0.22 65.64
C LEU A 180 -4.64 -0.77 66.76
N SER A 181 -5.94 -0.45 66.72
CA SER A 181 -6.90 -0.94 67.71
C SER A 181 -7.02 -2.46 67.59
N VAL A 182 -6.81 -3.16 68.71
CA VAL A 182 -7.13 -4.58 68.86
C VAL A 182 -8.51 -4.62 69.51
N ASP A 183 -9.49 -5.12 68.77
CA ASP A 183 -10.64 -5.79 69.38
C ASP A 183 -10.34 -7.30 69.40
#